data_AF-A0AAI9TFJ7-F1
#
_entry.id   AF-A0AAI9TFJ7-F1
#
_cell.length_a   1.000
_cell.length_b   1.000
_cell.length_c   1.000
_cell.angle_alpha   90.00
_cell.angle_beta   90.00
_cell.angle_gamma   90.00
#
_symmetry.space_group_name_H-M   'P 1'
#
loop_
_entity.id
_entity.type
_entity.pdbx_description
1 polymer ?
#
loop_
_entity_poly.entity_id
_entity_poly.type
_entity_poly.pdbx_seq_one_letter_code
_entity_poly.pdbx_strand_id
1 'polypeptide(L)'
;RRSNPKIPASPPRSANGTASNNLLSPSGIPAALRDLSRSPSPLGLIPLHARYRSFIHRHEIPRKVLHVSIGFLTLSLYSRGVQTLQITPVLFAALVPIAATDLIRHRFEKVNKVYIRCMGALMRETEVAGYNGVIWYLLGAYVALRFFPKDVGVMSVLLLSWCDTAASTFGRLYGRYTPRLRPGKSLAGTMAAWLMGVVTAAAFWGWFVPYIGAFPDDSQDAFMFTGRLNLLPNCVRGLLGWESSNSAVITGPLALSVMSVVSGVVAAGSEFIDMWGWDDNLTIPVLSGVGLWGFLKVFG
;
A
#
# COMPACT_ATOMS: atom_id res chain seq x y z
N ARG A 1 -19.34 -32.94 -31.19
CA ARG A 1 -18.43 -34.05 -31.55
C ARG A 1 -17.04 -33.66 -31.05
N ARG A 2 -16.58 -34.24 -29.94
CA ARG A 2 -15.33 -33.86 -29.24
C ARG A 2 -14.10 -34.34 -30.03
N SER A 3 -13.11 -33.49 -30.21
CA SER A 3 -11.79 -33.81 -30.76
C SER A 3 -10.83 -34.19 -29.63
N ASN A 4 -10.29 -35.42 -29.67
CA ASN A 4 -9.25 -35.90 -28.75
C ASN A 4 -7.87 -35.29 -29.08
N PRO A 5 -7.02 -34.99 -28.07
CA PRO A 5 -5.63 -34.60 -28.28
C PRO A 5 -4.69 -35.81 -28.49
N LYS A 6 -3.65 -35.60 -29.31
CA LYS A 6 -2.65 -36.58 -29.77
C LYS A 6 -1.71 -37.05 -28.64
N ILE A 7 -1.43 -38.35 -28.60
CA ILE A 7 -0.37 -38.98 -27.79
C ILE A 7 0.94 -38.98 -28.60
N PRO A 8 2.12 -38.67 -28.04
CA PRO A 8 3.41 -38.81 -28.73
C PRO A 8 3.89 -40.27 -28.76
N ALA A 9 4.49 -40.68 -29.88
CA ALA A 9 4.98 -42.03 -30.14
C ALA A 9 6.25 -42.40 -29.35
N SER A 10 6.35 -43.67 -28.94
CA SER A 10 7.54 -44.29 -28.32
C SER A 10 8.65 -44.52 -29.36
N PRO A 11 9.95 -44.41 -29.00
CA PRO A 11 11.04 -44.69 -29.94
C PRO A 11 11.26 -46.20 -30.16
N PRO A 12 11.86 -46.60 -31.31
CA PRO A 12 11.93 -47.99 -31.73
C PRO A 12 12.97 -48.79 -30.94
N ARG A 13 12.63 -50.05 -30.63
CA ARG A 13 13.57 -51.06 -30.12
C ARG A 13 14.30 -51.71 -31.31
N SER A 14 15.63 -51.66 -31.31
CA SER A 14 16.46 -52.45 -32.21
C SER A 14 16.65 -53.88 -31.66
N ALA A 15 16.56 -54.86 -32.56
CA ALA A 15 16.86 -56.26 -32.30
C ALA A 15 18.34 -56.57 -32.60
N ASN A 16 18.90 -57.52 -31.83
CA ASN A 16 20.16 -58.27 -31.98
C ASN A 16 21.20 -58.02 -30.89
N GLY A 17 21.62 -59.12 -30.28
CA GLY A 17 22.25 -59.17 -28.97
C GLY A 17 23.77 -59.18 -28.96
N THR A 18 24.31 -59.18 -27.74
CA THR A 18 25.45 -59.97 -27.25
C THR A 18 25.69 -59.57 -25.80
N ALA A 19 25.80 -60.57 -24.91
CA ALA A 19 26.17 -60.37 -23.53
C ALA A 19 27.65 -59.97 -23.44
N SER A 20 27.96 -58.92 -22.69
CA SER A 20 29.31 -58.71 -22.13
C SER A 20 29.18 -58.18 -20.71
N ASN A 21 29.73 -58.95 -19.77
CA ASN A 21 29.88 -58.60 -18.37
C ASN A 21 30.92 -57.49 -18.24
N ASN A 22 30.48 -56.27 -17.95
CA ASN A 22 31.33 -55.20 -17.42
C ASN A 22 30.83 -54.83 -16.02
N LEU A 23 31.17 -55.69 -15.04
CA LEU A 23 31.35 -55.24 -13.66
C LEU A 23 32.60 -54.35 -13.65
N LEU A 24 32.52 -53.19 -12.99
CA LEU A 24 33.59 -52.20 -12.70
C LEU A 24 33.60 -50.94 -13.59
N SER A 25 32.58 -50.09 -13.40
CA SER A 25 32.74 -48.63 -13.47
C SER A 25 31.74 -47.99 -12.51
N PRO A 26 32.11 -47.07 -11.59
CA PRO A 26 31.12 -46.34 -10.82
C PRO A 26 30.42 -45.39 -11.78
N SER A 27 29.24 -45.80 -12.24
CA SER A 27 28.36 -45.03 -13.10
C SER A 27 28.16 -43.64 -12.52
N GLY A 28 28.57 -42.62 -13.27
CA GLY A 28 28.48 -41.23 -12.87
C GLY A 28 27.09 -40.87 -12.37
N ILE A 29 27.06 -40.20 -11.22
CA ILE A 29 25.86 -39.61 -10.63
C ILE A 29 25.12 -38.82 -11.73
N PRO A 30 23.82 -39.09 -11.99
CA PRO A 30 23.01 -38.36 -12.96
C PRO A 30 23.15 -36.84 -12.75
N ALA A 31 23.25 -36.05 -13.83
CA ALA A 31 23.31 -34.59 -13.74
C ALA A 31 22.13 -33.98 -12.95
N ALA A 32 20.99 -34.66 -12.93
CA ALA A 32 19.82 -34.33 -12.10
C ALA A 32 20.10 -34.33 -10.59
N LEU A 33 21.07 -35.13 -10.12
CA LEU A 33 21.52 -35.15 -8.72
C LEU A 33 22.56 -34.06 -8.40
N ARG A 34 23.23 -33.48 -9.40
CA ARG A 34 24.11 -32.31 -9.21
C ARG A 34 23.33 -31.01 -9.07
N ASP A 35 22.18 -30.89 -9.74
CA ASP A 35 21.26 -29.75 -9.59
C ASP A 35 20.49 -29.75 -8.26
N LEU A 36 20.50 -30.86 -7.53
CA LEU A 36 19.98 -30.95 -6.16
C LEU A 36 20.89 -30.28 -5.10
N SER A 37 22.10 -29.84 -5.45
CA SER A 37 23.07 -29.29 -4.47
C SER A 37 23.15 -27.77 -4.41
N ARG A 38 22.32 -27.02 -5.16
CA ARG A 38 22.34 -25.55 -5.16
C ARG A 38 20.97 -24.91 -4.93
N SER A 39 20.34 -25.19 -3.79
CA SER A 39 19.41 -24.25 -3.16
C SER A 39 19.30 -24.51 -1.65
N PRO A 40 19.29 -23.46 -0.80
CA PRO A 40 19.17 -23.67 0.64
C PRO A 40 17.71 -23.99 1.00
N SER A 41 17.54 -25.03 1.83
CA SER A 41 16.32 -25.58 2.46
C SER A 41 15.50 -26.64 1.67
N PRO A 42 15.71 -27.95 1.96
CA PRO A 42 15.00 -29.08 1.37
C PRO A 42 14.01 -29.73 2.37
N LEU A 43 12.92 -29.05 2.71
CA LEU A 43 11.79 -29.73 3.37
C LEU A 43 10.46 -29.32 2.71
N GLY A 44 10.32 -29.76 1.46
CA GLY A 44 9.03 -29.87 0.77
C GLY A 44 8.24 -31.12 1.18
N LEU A 45 8.31 -31.56 2.45
CA LEU A 45 7.63 -32.77 2.92
C LEU A 45 6.18 -32.54 3.35
N ILE A 46 5.73 -31.29 3.47
CA ILE A 46 4.35 -30.97 3.85
C ILE A 46 3.74 -30.02 2.81
N PRO A 47 2.72 -30.43 2.03
CA PRO A 47 2.10 -29.61 0.98
C PRO A 47 1.51 -28.28 1.50
N LEU A 48 1.30 -28.17 2.82
CA LEU A 48 0.95 -26.93 3.51
C LEU A 48 1.96 -25.80 3.28
N HIS A 49 3.27 -26.06 3.30
CA HIS A 49 4.27 -24.98 3.15
C HIS A 49 4.27 -24.38 1.73
N ALA A 50 4.06 -25.21 0.70
CA ALA A 50 3.93 -24.73 -0.67
C ALA A 50 2.64 -23.90 -0.87
N ARG A 51 1.52 -24.37 -0.28
CA ARG A 51 0.25 -23.62 -0.30
C ARG A 51 0.34 -22.32 0.50
N TYR A 52 1.04 -22.32 1.63
CA TYR A 52 1.27 -21.15 2.47
C TYR A 52 2.17 -20.12 1.76
N ARG A 53 3.27 -20.56 1.15
CA ARG A 53 4.17 -19.68 0.37
C ARG A 53 3.45 -19.02 -0.82
N SER A 54 2.68 -19.81 -1.57
CA SER A 54 1.89 -19.29 -2.69
C SER A 54 0.78 -18.34 -2.22
N PHE A 55 0.17 -18.60 -1.07
CA PHE A 55 -0.80 -17.69 -0.45
C PHE A 55 -0.17 -16.35 -0.02
N ILE A 56 0.98 -16.40 0.68
CA ILE A 56 1.75 -15.22 1.12
C ILE A 56 2.12 -14.36 -0.09
N HIS A 57 2.67 -14.98 -1.13
CA HIS A 57 3.10 -14.28 -2.33
C HIS A 57 1.92 -13.68 -3.08
N ARG A 58 0.85 -14.45 -3.27
CA ARG A 58 -0.37 -13.99 -3.96
C ARG A 58 -1.06 -12.82 -3.27
N HIS A 59 -0.99 -12.76 -1.94
CA HIS A 59 -1.63 -11.69 -1.15
C HIS A 59 -0.67 -10.58 -0.73
N GLU A 60 0.61 -10.64 -1.14
CA GLU A 60 1.64 -9.65 -0.79
C GLU A 60 1.71 -9.37 0.73
N ILE A 61 1.59 -10.42 1.55
CA ILE A 61 1.40 -10.27 3.01
C ILE A 61 2.53 -9.46 3.68
N PRO A 62 3.84 -9.72 3.42
CA PRO A 62 4.90 -8.99 4.10
C PRO A 62 4.86 -7.49 3.82
N ARG A 63 4.61 -7.11 2.55
CA ARG A 63 4.42 -5.71 2.15
C ARG A 63 3.25 -5.09 2.90
N LYS A 64 2.09 -5.77 2.96
CA LYS A 64 0.91 -5.24 3.65
C LYS A 64 1.13 -5.08 5.15
N VAL A 65 1.83 -6.01 5.79
CA VAL A 65 2.19 -5.90 7.21
C VAL A 65 3.08 -4.69 7.45
N LEU A 66 4.10 -4.48 6.61
CA LEU A 66 4.93 -3.27 6.65
C LEU A 66 4.09 -2.01 6.44
N HIS A 67 3.18 -2.04 5.47
CA HIS A 67 2.36 -0.88 5.13
C HIS A 67 1.40 -0.51 6.27
N VAL A 68 0.75 -1.49 6.90
CA VAL A 68 -0.14 -1.31 8.08
C VAL A 68 0.66 -0.86 9.32
N SER A 69 1.85 -1.41 9.54
CA SER A 69 2.65 -1.08 10.72
C SER A 69 3.07 0.39 10.75
N ILE A 70 3.27 1.01 9.59
CA ILE A 70 3.61 2.43 9.51
C ILE A 70 2.46 3.32 10.00
N GLY A 71 1.19 2.93 9.80
CA GLY A 71 0.06 3.64 10.38
C GLY A 71 0.12 3.65 11.92
N PHE A 72 0.39 2.49 12.53
CA PHE A 72 0.59 2.40 13.98
C PHE A 72 1.83 3.16 14.47
N LEU A 73 2.93 3.12 13.72
CA LEU A 73 4.12 3.92 14.01
C LEU A 73 3.78 5.42 14.00
N THR A 74 3.02 5.87 13.01
CA THR A 74 2.60 7.27 12.88
C THR A 74 1.76 7.70 14.09
N LEU A 75 0.81 6.88 14.51
CA LEU A 75 0.04 7.14 15.74
C LEU A 75 0.94 7.14 16.99
N SER A 76 1.91 6.22 17.09
CA SER A 76 2.83 6.20 18.22
C SER A 76 3.71 7.45 18.31
N LEU A 77 4.19 7.95 17.17
CA LEU A 77 4.95 9.20 17.10
C LEU A 77 4.07 10.40 17.45
N TYR A 78 2.82 10.42 16.98
CA TYR A 78 1.84 11.44 17.34
C TYR A 78 1.59 11.47 18.85
N SER A 79 1.36 10.31 19.49
CA SER A 79 1.13 10.23 20.95
C SER A 79 2.31 10.69 21.78
N ARG A 80 3.53 10.67 21.23
CA ARG A 80 4.75 11.18 21.87
C ARG A 80 4.96 12.68 21.68
N GLY A 81 4.06 13.36 20.97
CA GLY A 81 4.18 14.80 20.67
C GLY A 81 5.25 15.13 19.63
N VAL A 82 5.71 14.15 18.84
CA VAL A 82 6.70 14.41 17.79
C VAL A 82 6.05 15.20 16.66
N GLN A 83 6.64 16.36 16.34
CA GLN A 83 6.10 17.22 15.29
C GLN A 83 6.37 16.67 13.89
N THR A 84 5.45 16.91 12.95
CA THR A 84 5.59 16.42 11.57
C THR A 84 6.88 16.90 10.91
N LEU A 85 7.28 18.14 11.20
CA LEU A 85 8.51 18.76 10.71
C LEU A 85 9.79 18.13 11.26
N GLN A 86 9.74 17.46 12.41
CA GLN A 86 10.89 16.71 12.95
C GLN A 86 11.04 15.35 12.27
N ILE A 87 9.95 14.79 11.75
CA ILE A 87 9.93 13.50 11.04
C ILE A 87 10.41 13.69 9.59
N THR A 88 10.11 14.84 8.97
CA THR A 88 10.44 15.13 7.57
C THR A 88 11.93 14.95 7.22
N PRO A 89 12.91 15.44 8.01
CA PRO A 89 14.33 15.21 7.73
C PRO A 89 14.73 13.73 7.81
N VAL A 90 14.14 12.96 8.72
CA VAL A 90 14.40 11.51 8.85
C VAL A 90 13.88 10.76 7.62
N LEU A 91 12.67 11.11 7.15
CA LEU A 91 12.13 10.54 5.92
C LEU A 91 13.01 10.87 4.71
N PHE A 92 13.49 12.11 4.60
CA PHE A 92 14.37 12.52 3.52
C PHE A 92 15.74 11.83 3.59
N ALA A 93 16.32 11.72 4.79
CA ALA A 93 17.58 11.02 5.04
C ALA A 93 17.47 9.52 4.74
N ALA A 94 16.29 8.90 4.85
CA ALA A 94 16.04 7.54 4.40
C ALA A 94 15.79 7.45 2.88
N LEU A 95 15.03 8.40 2.33
CA LEU A 95 14.65 8.44 0.91
C LEU A 95 15.88 8.50 -0.01
N VAL A 96 16.82 9.41 0.26
CA VAL A 96 18.01 9.63 -0.58
C VAL A 96 18.87 8.36 -0.76
N PRO A 97 19.33 7.67 0.29
CA PRO A 97 20.14 6.46 0.14
C PRO A 97 19.33 5.29 -0.45
N ILE A 98 18.04 5.15 -0.12
CA ILE A 98 17.18 4.09 -0.69
C ILE A 98 17.01 4.30 -2.19
N ALA A 99 16.69 5.52 -2.63
CA ALA A 99 16.56 5.86 -4.03
C ALA A 99 17.89 5.71 -4.78
N ALA A 100 19.01 6.15 -4.18
CA ALA A 100 20.34 5.95 -4.77
C ALA A 100 20.67 4.47 -4.96
N THR A 101 20.37 3.63 -3.95
CA THR A 101 20.58 2.18 -4.03
C THR A 101 19.73 1.55 -5.14
N ASP A 102 18.48 1.99 -5.29
CA ASP A 102 17.57 1.54 -6.35
C ASP A 102 18.09 1.93 -7.74
N LEU A 103 18.63 3.15 -7.91
CA LEU A 103 19.26 3.56 -9.17
C LEU A 103 20.52 2.72 -9.49
N ILE A 104 21.34 2.43 -8.47
CA ILE A 104 22.56 1.62 -8.63
C ILE A 104 22.22 0.18 -9.03
N ARG A 105 21.15 -0.41 -8.45
CA ARG A 105 20.80 -1.81 -8.75
C ARG A 105 20.41 -2.00 -10.21
N HIS A 106 19.83 -1.00 -10.86
CA HIS A 106 19.50 -1.05 -12.29
C HIS A 106 20.73 -0.97 -13.21
N ARG A 107 21.86 -0.46 -12.70
CA ARG A 107 23.12 -0.39 -13.47
C ARG A 107 23.99 -1.65 -13.32
N PHE A 108 23.87 -2.38 -12.21
CA PHE A 108 24.72 -3.53 -11.93
C PHE A 108 23.90 -4.79 -11.59
N GLU A 109 23.92 -5.79 -12.45
CA GLU A 109 23.17 -7.04 -12.25
C GLU A 109 23.54 -7.79 -10.96
N LYS A 110 24.82 -7.73 -10.56
CA LYS A 110 25.27 -8.36 -9.31
C LYS A 110 24.60 -7.71 -8.10
N VAL A 111 24.49 -6.39 -8.09
CA VAL A 111 23.79 -5.63 -7.05
C VAL A 111 22.30 -5.93 -7.09
N ASN A 112 21.69 -5.99 -8.28
CA ASN A 112 20.27 -6.35 -8.43
C ASN A 112 19.96 -7.74 -7.84
N LYS A 113 20.80 -8.75 -8.08
CA LYS A 113 20.62 -10.11 -7.53
C LYS A 113 20.68 -10.12 -6.00
N VAL A 114 21.62 -9.38 -5.41
CA VAL A 114 21.73 -9.24 -3.95
C VAL A 114 20.51 -8.50 -3.40
N TYR A 115 20.14 -7.39 -4.04
CA TYR A 115 18.99 -6.58 -3.65
C TYR A 115 17.69 -7.38 -3.67
N ILE A 116 17.39 -8.09 -4.76
CA ILE A 116 16.21 -8.95 -4.89
C ILE A 116 16.23 -10.06 -3.83
N ARG A 117 17.41 -10.60 -3.50
CA ARG A 117 17.49 -11.63 -2.46
C ARG A 117 17.19 -11.09 -1.06
N CYS A 118 17.56 -9.85 -0.77
CA CYS A 118 17.30 -9.20 0.52
C CYS A 118 15.88 -8.62 0.62
N MET A 119 15.41 -7.92 -0.43
CA MET A 119 14.18 -7.12 -0.44
C MET A 119 13.02 -7.79 -1.18
N GLY A 120 13.25 -8.91 -1.87
CA GLY A 120 12.24 -9.54 -2.72
C GLY A 120 10.97 -9.99 -2.01
N ALA A 121 11.00 -10.19 -0.68
CA ALA A 121 9.79 -10.49 0.10
C ALA A 121 8.84 -9.28 0.22
N LEU A 122 9.35 -8.06 0.08
CA LEU A 122 8.59 -6.81 0.17
C LEU A 122 8.26 -6.21 -1.20
N MET A 123 9.02 -6.59 -2.24
CA MET A 123 8.84 -6.09 -3.61
C MET A 123 7.67 -6.77 -4.33
N ARG A 124 6.98 -6.01 -5.19
CA ARG A 124 6.08 -6.57 -6.21
C ARG A 124 6.86 -7.11 -7.41
N GLU A 125 6.28 -8.05 -8.15
CA GLU A 125 6.90 -8.61 -9.36
C GLU A 125 7.25 -7.54 -10.40
N THR A 126 6.40 -6.51 -10.52
CA THR A 126 6.61 -5.37 -11.41
C THR A 126 7.80 -4.49 -11.01
N GLU A 127 8.17 -4.48 -9.73
CA GLU A 127 9.27 -3.67 -9.16
C GLU A 127 10.64 -4.35 -9.35
N VAL A 128 10.67 -5.59 -9.83
CA VAL A 128 11.93 -6.25 -10.20
C VAL A 128 12.58 -5.52 -11.39
N ALA A 129 11.76 -5.14 -12.38
CA ALA A 129 12.19 -4.37 -13.54
C ALA A 129 12.00 -2.85 -13.37
N GLY A 130 11.01 -2.42 -12.59
CA GLY A 130 10.76 -1.01 -12.26
C GLY A 130 11.42 -0.55 -10.96
N TYR A 131 11.05 0.65 -10.50
CA TYR A 131 11.51 1.23 -9.23
C TYR A 131 10.79 0.63 -8.02
N ASN A 132 11.44 0.59 -6.86
CA ASN A 132 10.85 0.04 -5.64
C ASN A 132 9.76 0.96 -5.05
N GLY A 133 8.59 0.40 -4.72
CA GLY A 133 7.46 1.10 -4.12
C GLY A 133 7.78 1.85 -2.82
N VAL A 134 8.82 1.47 -2.08
CA VAL A 134 9.26 2.17 -0.85
C VAL A 134 9.67 3.61 -1.14
N ILE A 135 10.25 3.89 -2.32
CA ILE A 135 10.66 5.25 -2.70
C ILE A 135 9.42 6.16 -2.81
N TRP A 136 8.40 5.67 -3.51
CA TRP A 136 7.13 6.37 -3.68
C TRP A 136 6.40 6.56 -2.35
N TYR A 137 6.48 5.56 -1.46
CA TYR A 137 5.92 5.65 -0.11
C TYR A 137 6.59 6.75 0.72
N LEU A 138 7.93 6.75 0.78
CA LEU A 138 8.68 7.75 1.53
C LEU A 138 8.46 9.16 0.98
N LEU A 139 8.39 9.29 -0.35
CA LEU A 139 8.09 10.57 -1.00
C LEU A 139 6.67 11.04 -0.70
N GLY A 140 5.68 10.15 -0.78
CA GLY A 140 4.28 10.46 -0.45
C GLY A 140 4.10 10.88 1.00
N ALA A 141 4.70 10.15 1.94
CA ALA A 141 4.71 10.51 3.36
C ALA A 141 5.45 11.83 3.63
N TYR A 142 6.59 12.06 2.96
CA TYR A 142 7.31 13.33 3.05
C TYR A 142 6.45 14.50 2.60
N VAL A 143 5.80 14.41 1.44
CA VAL A 143 4.94 15.49 0.92
C VAL A 143 3.76 15.71 1.87
N ALA A 144 3.11 14.63 2.32
CA ALA A 144 1.95 14.74 3.20
C ALA A 144 2.28 15.43 4.53
N LEU A 145 3.38 15.03 5.19
CA LEU A 145 3.76 15.57 6.50
C LEU A 145 4.42 16.96 6.42
N ARG A 146 5.01 17.32 5.27
CA ARG A 146 5.70 18.60 5.10
C ARG A 146 4.76 19.74 4.69
N PHE A 147 3.78 19.46 3.84
CA PHE A 147 2.96 20.51 3.21
C PHE A 147 1.56 20.62 3.80
N PHE A 148 1.03 19.59 4.46
CA PHE A 148 -0.27 19.67 5.12
C PHE A 148 -0.13 19.92 6.62
N PRO A 149 -1.17 20.52 7.25
CA PRO A 149 -1.31 20.60 8.69
C PRO A 149 -1.19 19.24 9.37
N LYS A 150 -0.81 19.25 10.66
CA LYS A 150 -0.46 18.04 11.41
C LYS A 150 -1.57 16.99 11.36
N ASP A 151 -2.81 17.38 11.59
CA ASP A 151 -3.95 16.45 11.57
C ASP A 151 -4.22 15.88 10.17
N VAL A 152 -4.24 16.72 9.14
CA VAL A 152 -4.45 16.30 7.74
C VAL A 152 -3.30 15.42 7.24
N GLY A 153 -2.05 15.81 7.48
CA GLY A 153 -0.87 15.07 7.05
C GLY A 153 -0.78 13.69 7.70
N VAL A 154 -1.06 13.59 9.01
CA VAL A 154 -1.15 12.30 9.70
C VAL A 154 -2.29 11.47 9.15
N MET A 155 -3.47 12.06 8.94
CA MET A 155 -4.62 11.37 8.36
C MET A 155 -4.30 10.83 6.96
N SER A 156 -3.63 11.59 6.09
CA SER A 156 -3.18 11.13 4.77
C SER A 156 -2.27 9.90 4.82
N VAL A 157 -1.34 9.86 5.79
CA VAL A 157 -0.47 8.69 6.00
C VAL A 157 -1.27 7.48 6.51
N LEU A 158 -2.25 7.69 7.38
CA LEU A 158 -3.15 6.63 7.85
C LEU A 158 -4.03 6.09 6.72
N LEU A 159 -4.56 6.96 5.85
CA LEU A 159 -5.33 6.56 4.67
C LEU A 159 -4.48 5.75 3.70
N LEU A 160 -3.25 6.20 3.42
CA LEU A 160 -2.28 5.39 2.67
C LEU A 160 -2.09 4.02 3.34
N SER A 161 -1.81 3.99 4.64
CA SER A 161 -1.50 2.76 5.37
C SER A 161 -2.67 1.76 5.42
N TRP A 162 -3.85 2.21 5.86
CA TRP A 162 -4.95 1.31 6.20
C TRP A 162 -5.97 1.18 5.06
N CYS A 163 -6.21 2.24 4.29
CA CYS A 163 -7.19 2.18 3.21
C CYS A 163 -6.62 1.48 1.97
N ASP A 164 -5.34 1.69 1.60
CA ASP A 164 -4.72 0.94 0.50
C ASP A 164 -4.64 -0.57 0.80
N THR A 165 -4.30 -0.91 2.05
CA THR A 165 -4.22 -2.32 2.46
C THR A 165 -5.60 -2.97 2.49
N ALA A 166 -6.64 -2.25 2.93
CA ALA A 166 -8.03 -2.69 2.81
C ALA A 166 -8.44 -2.86 1.34
N ALA A 167 -8.24 -1.85 0.50
CA ALA A 167 -8.61 -1.85 -0.91
C ALA A 167 -7.97 -3.03 -1.66
N SER A 168 -6.66 -3.21 -1.50
CA SER A 168 -5.92 -4.28 -2.17
C SER A 168 -6.18 -5.67 -1.59
N THR A 169 -6.66 -5.78 -0.34
CA THR A 169 -7.03 -7.07 0.26
C THR A 169 -8.42 -7.49 -0.18
N PHE A 170 -9.42 -6.63 0.00
CA PHE A 170 -10.80 -6.92 -0.39
C PHE A 170 -10.98 -6.92 -1.91
N GLY A 171 -10.20 -6.12 -2.65
CA GLY A 171 -10.16 -6.16 -4.11
C GLY A 171 -9.62 -7.48 -4.67
N ARG A 172 -8.61 -8.09 -4.04
CA ARG A 172 -8.09 -9.40 -4.45
C ARG A 172 -8.99 -10.57 -4.04
N LEU A 173 -9.65 -10.47 -2.89
CA LEU A 173 -10.55 -11.50 -2.37
C LEU A 173 -11.91 -11.49 -3.08
N TYR A 174 -12.53 -10.32 -3.21
CA TYR A 174 -13.92 -10.17 -3.66
C TYR A 174 -14.09 -9.40 -4.97
N GLY A 175 -13.01 -8.85 -5.54
CA GLY A 175 -13.08 -8.10 -6.81
C GLY A 175 -13.55 -8.92 -8.00
N ARG A 176 -13.53 -10.26 -7.93
CA ARG A 176 -14.12 -11.15 -8.96
C ARG A 176 -15.65 -11.21 -8.93
N TYR A 177 -16.26 -10.86 -7.79
CA TYR A 177 -17.70 -10.93 -7.57
C TYR A 177 -18.39 -9.57 -7.72
N THR A 178 -17.61 -8.51 -7.91
CA THR A 178 -18.11 -7.13 -7.99
C THR A 178 -17.74 -6.51 -9.34
N PRO A 179 -18.47 -5.47 -9.78
CA PRO A 179 -18.14 -4.75 -11.01
C PRO A 179 -16.70 -4.23 -10.96
N ARG A 180 -15.98 -4.39 -12.07
CA ARG A 180 -14.68 -3.76 -12.26
C ARG A 180 -14.92 -2.32 -12.68
N LEU A 181 -14.53 -1.38 -11.83
CA LEU A 181 -14.66 0.04 -12.13
C LEU A 181 -13.57 0.47 -13.13
N ARG A 182 -12.40 -0.15 -13.05
CA ARG A 182 -11.23 0.14 -13.90
C ARG A 182 -10.32 -1.09 -14.00
N PRO A 183 -9.45 -1.22 -15.02
CA PRO A 183 -8.43 -2.27 -15.02
C PRO A 183 -7.63 -2.29 -13.70
N GLY A 184 -7.68 -3.41 -12.98
CA GLY A 184 -7.01 -3.58 -11.69
C GLY A 184 -7.78 -3.08 -10.45
N LYS A 185 -8.85 -2.30 -10.61
CA LYS A 185 -9.64 -1.73 -9.50
C LYS A 185 -11.08 -2.25 -9.52
N SER A 186 -11.59 -2.64 -8.35
CA SER A 186 -12.90 -3.28 -8.20
C SER A 186 -13.76 -2.51 -7.22
N LEU A 187 -15.08 -2.56 -7.41
CA LEU A 187 -16.01 -1.94 -6.47
C LEU A 187 -15.81 -2.45 -5.03
N ALA A 188 -15.51 -3.75 -4.85
CA ALA A 188 -15.17 -4.31 -3.53
C ALA A 188 -13.97 -3.61 -2.87
N GLY A 189 -12.91 -3.35 -3.65
CA GLY A 189 -11.72 -2.65 -3.16
C GLY A 189 -12.04 -1.19 -2.79
N THR A 190 -12.71 -0.47 -3.68
CA THR A 190 -13.08 0.94 -3.47
C THR A 190 -14.06 1.11 -2.29
N MET A 191 -15.04 0.21 -2.12
CA MET A 191 -15.92 0.21 -0.95
C MET A 191 -15.16 -0.09 0.36
N ALA A 192 -14.18 -1.01 0.32
CA ALA A 192 -13.35 -1.29 1.47
C ALA A 192 -12.47 -0.07 1.83
N ALA A 193 -11.92 0.64 0.84
CA ALA A 193 -11.19 1.88 1.04
C ALA A 193 -12.09 2.95 1.68
N TRP A 194 -13.31 3.11 1.16
CA TRP A 194 -14.30 4.05 1.70
C TRP A 194 -14.62 3.74 3.16
N LEU A 195 -15.04 2.51 3.47
CA LEU A 195 -15.37 2.09 4.83
C LEU A 195 -14.19 2.25 5.78
N MET A 196 -12.99 1.82 5.37
CA MET A 196 -11.80 1.94 6.20
C MET A 196 -11.44 3.40 6.43
N GLY A 197 -11.61 4.27 5.43
CA GLY A 197 -11.40 5.72 5.56
C GLY A 197 -12.38 6.36 6.55
N VAL A 198 -13.66 5.99 6.50
CA VAL A 198 -14.67 6.44 7.48
C VAL A 198 -14.29 6.02 8.90
N VAL A 199 -13.97 4.74 9.10
CA VAL A 199 -13.60 4.21 10.43
C VAL A 199 -12.33 4.87 10.94
N THR A 200 -11.32 5.03 10.08
CA THR A 200 -10.04 5.66 10.44
C THR A 200 -10.25 7.11 10.85
N ALA A 201 -11.07 7.87 10.11
CA ALA A 201 -11.33 9.28 10.41
C ALA A 201 -12.14 9.44 11.70
N ALA A 202 -13.17 8.62 11.89
CA ALA A 202 -13.96 8.61 13.11
C ALA A 202 -13.11 8.25 14.34
N ALA A 203 -12.23 7.25 14.22
CA ALA A 203 -11.32 6.87 15.30
C ALA A 203 -10.26 7.94 15.56
N PHE A 204 -9.69 8.54 14.51
CA PHE A 204 -8.63 9.53 14.62
C PHE A 204 -9.15 10.84 15.26
N TRP A 205 -10.11 11.52 14.63
CA TRP A 205 -10.62 12.80 15.14
C TRP A 205 -11.64 12.66 16.27
N GLY A 206 -12.37 11.55 16.33
CA GLY A 206 -13.42 11.35 17.34
C GLY A 206 -12.92 10.80 18.67
N TRP A 207 -11.84 10.01 18.67
CA TRP A 207 -11.33 9.36 19.88
C TRP A 207 -9.85 9.66 20.12
N PHE A 208 -8.98 9.41 19.15
CA PHE A 208 -7.53 9.46 19.34
C PHE A 208 -6.99 10.87 19.59
N VAL A 209 -7.33 11.84 18.73
CA VAL A 209 -6.90 13.24 18.87
C VAL A 209 -7.40 13.85 20.20
N PRO A 210 -8.70 13.73 20.57
CA PRO A 210 -9.18 14.21 21.86
C PRO A 210 -8.56 13.49 23.07
N TYR A 211 -8.26 12.18 22.95
CA TYR A 211 -7.68 11.40 24.04
C TYR A 211 -6.23 11.80 24.35
N ILE A 212 -5.43 12.09 23.32
CA ILE A 212 -4.04 12.54 23.49
C ILE A 212 -3.98 14.03 23.89
N GLY A 213 -4.86 14.85 23.32
CA GLY A 213 -4.84 16.30 23.52
C GLY A 213 -3.83 17.02 22.61
N ALA A 214 -3.76 18.34 22.77
CA ALA A 214 -2.81 19.20 22.07
C ALA A 214 -1.48 19.29 22.83
N PHE A 215 -0.38 19.45 22.11
CA PHE A 215 0.94 19.62 22.70
C PHE A 215 1.36 21.10 22.68
N PRO A 216 2.20 21.56 23.63
CA PRO A 216 2.69 22.95 23.67
C PRO A 216 3.46 23.37 22.41
N ASP A 217 4.13 22.42 21.75
CA ASP A 217 4.94 22.65 20.54
C ASP A 217 4.12 22.60 19.25
N ASP A 218 2.79 22.42 19.33
CA ASP A 218 1.93 22.38 18.15
C ASP A 218 1.85 23.76 17.50
N SER A 219 2.01 23.81 16.18
CA SER A 219 1.82 25.05 15.41
C SER A 219 0.40 25.58 15.57
N GLN A 220 0.21 26.91 15.45
CA GLN A 220 -1.11 27.55 15.57
C GLN A 220 -2.17 26.94 14.62
N ASP A 221 -1.76 26.46 13.45
CA ASP A 221 -2.62 25.79 12.45
C ASP A 221 -2.46 24.26 12.45
N ALA A 222 -2.05 23.64 13.56
CA ALA A 222 -1.78 22.19 13.60
C ALA A 222 -3.04 21.34 13.37
N PHE A 223 -4.21 21.84 13.79
CA PHE A 223 -5.48 21.16 13.70
C PHE A 223 -6.45 21.95 12.82
N MET A 224 -6.72 21.46 11.62
CA MET A 224 -7.74 22.04 10.75
C MET A 224 -9.15 21.62 11.15
N PHE A 225 -9.35 20.36 11.55
CA PHE A 225 -10.67 19.91 11.98
C PHE A 225 -10.88 20.18 13.48
N THR A 226 -11.67 21.21 13.79
CA THR A 226 -11.98 21.62 15.16
C THR A 226 -13.35 21.12 15.66
N GLY A 227 -13.94 20.12 15.00
CA GLY A 227 -15.29 19.63 15.33
C GLY A 227 -16.43 20.57 14.92
N ARG A 228 -16.15 21.56 14.07
CA ARG A 228 -17.10 22.50 13.48
C ARG A 228 -16.96 22.46 11.97
N LEU A 229 -18.09 22.46 11.26
CA LEU A 229 -18.13 22.55 9.80
C LEU A 229 -19.24 23.52 9.37
N ASN A 230 -18.92 24.43 8.47
CA ASN A 230 -19.84 25.32 7.81
C ASN A 230 -20.56 24.55 6.68
N LEU A 231 -21.90 24.51 6.66
CA LEU A 231 -22.64 23.83 5.57
C LEU A 231 -22.52 24.56 4.22
N LEU A 232 -22.33 25.87 4.26
CA LEU A 232 -22.29 26.72 3.09
C LEU A 232 -20.94 27.45 3.05
N PRO A 233 -20.15 27.26 1.97
CA PRO A 233 -18.92 27.99 1.78
C PRO A 233 -19.16 29.50 1.78
N ASN A 234 -18.23 30.26 2.36
CA ASN A 234 -18.31 31.72 2.38
C ASN A 234 -18.36 32.34 0.96
N CYS A 235 -17.76 31.67 -0.03
CA CYS A 235 -17.81 32.09 -1.43
C CYS A 235 -19.21 32.00 -2.05
N VAL A 236 -19.98 30.94 -1.73
CA VAL A 236 -21.37 30.77 -2.19
C VAL A 236 -22.30 31.69 -1.41
N ARG A 237 -21.99 31.95 -0.13
CA ARG A 237 -22.72 32.88 0.73
C ARG A 237 -22.68 34.32 0.23
N GLY A 238 -21.49 34.77 -0.21
CA GLY A 238 -21.31 36.10 -0.83
C GLY A 238 -22.09 36.26 -2.13
N LEU A 239 -22.29 35.16 -2.88
CA LEU A 239 -23.07 35.15 -4.12
C LEU A 239 -24.59 35.13 -3.86
N LEU A 240 -25.03 34.50 -2.76
CA LEU A 240 -26.44 34.36 -2.39
C LEU A 240 -27.00 35.53 -1.55
N GLY A 241 -26.15 36.50 -1.15
CA GLY A 241 -26.58 37.64 -0.34
C GLY A 241 -27.08 37.27 1.07
N TRP A 242 -26.69 36.11 1.59
CA TRP A 242 -27.17 35.62 2.89
C TRP A 242 -26.41 36.30 4.04
N GLU A 243 -27.07 37.24 4.72
CA GLU A 243 -26.53 37.93 5.90
C GLU A 243 -26.18 36.97 7.05
N SER A 244 -25.15 37.35 7.80
CA SER A 244 -24.34 36.52 8.70
C SER A 244 -25.02 35.97 9.98
N SER A 245 -26.34 36.05 10.13
CA SER A 245 -27.02 35.76 11.41
C SER A 245 -27.39 34.28 11.63
N ASN A 246 -27.70 33.52 10.57
CA ASN A 246 -27.97 32.08 10.67
C ASN A 246 -26.85 31.27 10.03
N SER A 247 -25.72 31.20 10.72
CA SER A 247 -24.64 30.30 10.33
C SER A 247 -25.12 28.86 10.52
N ALA A 248 -25.43 28.16 9.41
CA ALA A 248 -25.70 26.74 9.41
C ALA A 248 -24.38 25.99 9.68
N VAL A 249 -23.89 26.10 10.92
CA VAL A 249 -22.69 25.41 11.40
C VAL A 249 -23.14 24.11 11.99
N ILE A 250 -22.59 23.03 11.47
CA ILE A 250 -22.68 21.72 12.08
C ILE A 250 -21.57 21.61 13.11
N THR A 251 -21.90 21.12 14.30
CA THR A 251 -20.93 20.91 15.38
C THR A 251 -21.04 19.52 15.99
N GLY A 252 -19.97 19.07 16.65
CA GLY A 252 -19.99 17.85 17.47
C GLY A 252 -20.10 16.56 16.64
N PRO A 253 -20.87 15.56 17.08
CA PRO A 253 -20.93 14.24 16.43
C PRO A 253 -21.38 14.27 14.97
N LEU A 254 -22.22 15.24 14.60
CA LEU A 254 -22.69 15.39 13.22
C LEU A 254 -21.58 15.91 12.31
N ALA A 255 -20.76 16.86 12.80
CA ALA A 255 -19.59 17.36 12.07
C ALA A 255 -18.56 16.23 11.87
N LEU A 256 -18.32 15.44 12.92
CA LEU A 256 -17.42 14.29 12.86
C LEU A 256 -17.92 13.24 11.85
N SER A 257 -19.23 12.98 11.82
CA SER A 257 -19.85 12.03 10.90
C SER A 257 -19.67 12.49 9.44
N VAL A 258 -19.94 13.77 9.15
CA VAL A 258 -19.70 14.36 7.83
C VAL A 258 -18.22 14.27 7.46
N MET A 259 -17.32 14.67 8.36
CA MET A 259 -15.88 14.60 8.13
C MET A 259 -15.39 13.18 7.87
N SER A 260 -15.95 12.20 8.57
CA SER A 260 -15.59 10.79 8.41
C SER A 260 -16.06 10.25 7.05
N VAL A 261 -17.30 10.55 6.65
CA VAL A 261 -17.83 10.18 5.32
C VAL A 261 -17.00 10.82 4.20
N VAL A 262 -16.69 12.11 4.33
CA VAL A 262 -15.85 12.83 3.36
C VAL A 262 -14.47 12.21 3.28
N SER A 263 -13.86 11.84 4.41
CA SER A 263 -12.57 11.17 4.44
C SER A 263 -12.60 9.81 3.74
N GLY A 264 -13.68 9.04 3.92
CA GLY A 264 -13.91 7.82 3.16
C GLY A 264 -14.01 8.06 1.65
N VAL A 265 -14.76 9.10 1.23
CA VAL A 265 -14.89 9.47 -0.19
C VAL A 265 -13.55 9.88 -0.77
N VAL A 266 -12.79 10.71 -0.05
CA VAL A 266 -11.45 11.16 -0.44
C VAL A 266 -10.49 9.97 -0.53
N ALA A 267 -10.54 9.02 0.41
CA ALA A 267 -9.72 7.81 0.38
C ALA A 267 -10.04 6.93 -0.84
N ALA A 268 -11.33 6.67 -1.08
CA ALA A 268 -11.79 5.89 -2.23
C ALA A 268 -11.48 6.59 -3.57
N GLY A 269 -11.64 7.91 -3.63
CA GLY A 269 -11.29 8.72 -4.80
C GLY A 269 -9.79 8.70 -5.09
N SER A 270 -8.96 8.86 -4.05
CA SER A 270 -7.50 8.83 -4.19
C SER A 270 -6.98 7.45 -4.62
N GLU A 271 -7.68 6.38 -4.24
CA GLU A 271 -7.40 5.02 -4.70
C GLU A 271 -7.83 4.77 -6.15
N PHE A 272 -8.87 5.46 -6.62
CA PHE A 272 -9.45 5.30 -7.95
C PHE A 272 -8.73 6.13 -9.03
N ILE A 273 -8.21 7.30 -8.66
CA ILE A 273 -7.50 8.21 -9.56
C ILE A 273 -6.10 7.66 -9.84
N ASP A 274 -5.77 7.49 -11.12
CA ASP A 274 -4.39 7.23 -11.57
C ASP A 274 -3.85 8.52 -12.15
N MET A 275 -2.82 9.06 -11.51
CA MET A 275 -2.13 10.24 -11.99
C MET A 275 -0.95 9.79 -12.84
N TRP A 276 -1.09 9.85 -14.17
CA TRP A 276 0.03 9.68 -15.10
C TRP A 276 0.89 8.41 -14.89
N GLY A 277 0.30 7.32 -14.37
CA GLY A 277 1.02 6.08 -14.11
C GLY A 277 1.95 6.14 -12.88
N TRP A 278 1.74 7.11 -11.98
CA TRP A 278 2.47 7.19 -10.72
C TRP A 278 2.00 6.10 -9.74
N ASP A 279 2.90 5.72 -8.83
CA ASP A 279 2.61 4.68 -7.84
C ASP A 279 1.59 5.16 -6.79
N ASP A 280 0.65 4.27 -6.45
CA ASP A 280 -0.39 4.49 -5.43
C ASP A 280 0.19 4.94 -4.08
N ASN A 281 1.42 4.53 -3.74
CA ASN A 281 2.11 4.93 -2.52
C ASN A 281 2.44 6.44 -2.47
N LEU A 282 2.54 7.10 -3.63
CA LEU A 282 2.71 8.55 -3.74
C LEU A 282 1.36 9.25 -3.89
N THR A 283 0.51 8.76 -4.79
CA THR A 283 -0.72 9.47 -5.18
C THR A 283 -1.74 9.48 -4.05
N ILE A 284 -1.92 8.37 -3.32
CA ILE A 284 -2.92 8.28 -2.23
C ILE A 284 -2.71 9.32 -1.13
N PRO A 285 -1.53 9.42 -0.47
CA PRO A 285 -1.35 10.39 0.62
C PRO A 285 -1.43 11.83 0.12
N VAL A 286 -0.97 12.10 -1.10
CA VAL A 286 -0.98 13.46 -1.67
C VAL A 286 -2.40 13.88 -2.05
N LEU A 287 -3.12 13.06 -2.82
CA LEU A 287 -4.50 13.35 -3.23
C LEU A 287 -5.44 13.40 -2.03
N SER A 288 -5.26 12.48 -1.06
CA SER A 288 -6.06 12.51 0.14
C SER A 288 -5.78 13.74 1.00
N GLY A 289 -4.51 14.14 1.11
CA GLY A 289 -4.12 15.38 1.79
C GLY A 289 -4.72 16.62 1.12
N VAL A 290 -4.62 16.73 -0.21
CA VAL A 290 -5.24 17.83 -0.98
C VAL A 290 -6.75 17.84 -0.80
N GLY A 291 -7.40 16.67 -0.87
CA GLY A 291 -8.85 16.55 -0.74
C GLY A 291 -9.35 16.96 0.65
N LEU A 292 -8.71 16.46 1.70
CA LEU A 292 -9.05 16.79 3.10
C LEU A 292 -8.74 18.25 3.42
N TRP A 293 -7.55 18.73 3.04
CA TRP A 293 -7.15 20.13 3.23
C TRP A 293 -8.07 21.08 2.48
N GLY A 294 -8.39 20.79 1.23
CA GLY A 294 -9.30 21.59 0.41
C GLY A 294 -10.71 21.62 1.00
N PHE A 295 -11.23 20.47 1.45
CA PHE A 295 -12.51 20.38 2.14
C PHE A 295 -12.53 21.25 3.41
N LEU A 296 -11.53 21.11 4.28
CA LEU A 296 -11.45 21.87 5.52
C LEU A 296 -11.15 23.36 5.29
N LYS A 297 -10.51 23.75 4.19
CA LYS A 297 -10.39 25.17 3.81
C LYS A 297 -11.70 25.81 3.39
N VAL A 298 -12.61 25.02 2.80
CA VAL A 298 -13.90 25.49 2.28
C VAL A 298 -15.01 25.42 3.32
N PHE A 299 -15.01 24.35 4.12
CA PHE A 299 -16.08 24.02 5.07
C PHE A 299 -15.63 24.01 6.52
N GLY A 300 -14.33 24.11 6.83
CA GLY A 300 -13.83 24.22 8.22
C GLY A 300 -14.07 25.60 8.84
#